data_AF-A0A6G2U311-F1
#
_entry.id   AF-A0A6G2U311-F1
#
_cell.length_a   1.000
_cell.length_b   1.000
_cell.length_c   1.000
_cell.angle_alpha   90.00
_cell.angle_beta   90.00
_cell.angle_gamma   90.00
#
_symmetry.space_group_name_H-M   'P 1'
#
loop_
_entity.id
_entity.type
_entity.pdbx_description
1 polymer ?
#
loop_
_entity_poly.entity_id
_entity_poly.type
_entity_poly.pdbx_seq_one_letter_code
_entity_poly.pdbx_strand_id
1 'polypeptide(L)' 'MTIHSLTTHDLFARTERVTKNIAHLAVDTRVTFTINDIVDAVERELPAGYPAPTVGATRRDLIGQIAQSVLSEELYENP' A
#
# COMPACT_ATOMS: atom_id res chain seq x y z
N MET A 1 -15.25 -18.04 4.79
CA MET A 1 -14.15 -17.10 4.57
C MET A 1 -14.16 -16.72 3.10
N THR A 2 -14.66 -15.54 2.75
CA THR A 2 -14.94 -15.11 1.37
C THR A 2 -13.68 -14.53 0.73
N ILE A 3 -13.49 -14.77 -0.57
CA ILE A 3 -12.30 -14.39 -1.36
C ILE A 3 -11.95 -12.88 -1.23
N HIS A 4 -12.93 -12.03 -0.97
CA HIS A 4 -12.77 -10.58 -0.75
C HIS A 4 -11.85 -10.22 0.44
N SER A 5 -11.90 -10.98 1.54
CA SER A 5 -11.04 -10.67 2.71
C SER A 5 -9.58 -11.04 2.48
N LEU A 6 -9.32 -12.04 1.62
CA LEU A 6 -7.97 -12.47 1.24
C LEU A 6 -7.29 -11.44 0.33
N THR A 7 -8.03 -10.83 -0.59
CA THR A 7 -7.50 -9.81 -1.52
C THR A 7 -7.17 -8.49 -0.86
N THR A 8 -7.94 -8.09 0.17
CA THR A 8 -7.65 -6.86 0.91
C THR A 8 -6.44 -7.03 1.83
N HIS A 9 -6.29 -8.19 2.46
CA HIS A 9 -5.15 -8.47 3.33
C HIS A 9 -3.83 -8.61 2.54
N ASP A 10 -3.85 -9.27 1.38
CA ASP A 10 -2.68 -9.32 0.50
C ASP A 10 -2.28 -7.93 -0.02
N LEU A 11 -3.26 -7.12 -0.44
CA LEU A 11 -3.00 -5.74 -0.86
C LEU A 11 -2.36 -4.92 0.25
N PHE A 12 -2.88 -5.04 1.48
CA PHE A 12 -2.33 -4.39 2.66
C PHE A 12 -0.88 -4.79 2.91
N ALA A 13 -0.59 -6.10 2.97
CA ALA A 13 0.76 -6.60 3.24
C ALA A 13 1.78 -6.14 2.18
N ARG A 14 1.37 -6.08 0.90
CA ARG A 14 2.21 -5.55 -0.17
C ARG A 14 2.46 -4.06 -0.02
N THR A 15 1.41 -3.28 0.20
CA THR A 15 1.54 -1.84 0.39
C THR A 15 2.43 -1.52 1.59
N GLU A 16 2.23 -2.20 2.72
CA GLU A 16 3.07 -2.01 3.90
C GLU A 16 4.55 -2.29 3.63
N ARG A 17 4.86 -3.44 2.99
CA ARG A 17 6.24 -3.79 2.64
C ARG A 17 6.89 -2.73 1.72
N VAL A 18 6.18 -2.31 0.68
CA VAL A 18 6.69 -1.32 -0.28
C VAL A 18 6.90 0.03 0.37
N THR A 19 5.94 0.49 1.19
CA THR A 19 6.06 1.73 1.96
C THR A 19 7.29 1.72 2.85
N LYS A 20 7.53 0.63 3.61
CA LYS A 20 8.72 0.48 4.47
C LYS A 20 10.02 0.51 3.67
N ASN A 21 10.06 -0.17 2.52
CA ASN A 21 11.24 -0.16 1.65
C ASN A 21 11.55 1.25 1.11
N ILE A 22 10.52 2.00 0.69
CA ILE A 22 10.67 3.37 0.21
C ILE A 22 11.09 4.30 1.35
N ALA A 23 10.55 4.12 2.55
CA ALA A 23 10.96 4.89 3.73
C ALA A 23 12.46 4.67 4.06
N HIS A 24 12.94 3.43 4.03
CA HIS A 24 14.37 3.15 4.19
C HIS A 24 15.20 3.78 3.07
N LEU A 25 14.77 3.65 1.82
CA LEU A 25 15.45 4.24 0.68
C LEU A 25 15.55 5.77 0.80
N ALA A 26 14.48 6.44 1.25
CA ALA A 26 14.45 7.88 1.47
C ALA A 26 15.54 8.34 2.46
N VAL A 27 15.74 7.58 3.53
CA VAL A 27 16.79 7.83 4.53
C VAL A 27 18.18 7.64 3.92
N ASP A 28 18.39 6.53 3.22
CA ASP A 28 19.69 6.16 2.66
C ASP A 28 20.13 7.11 1.54
N THR A 29 19.20 7.53 0.67
CA THR A 29 19.51 8.34 -0.51
C THR A 29 19.27 9.83 -0.31
N ARG A 30 18.65 10.24 0.80
CA ARG A 30 18.17 11.62 1.05
C ARG A 30 17.22 12.14 -0.05
N VAL A 31 16.50 11.23 -0.71
CA VAL A 31 15.49 11.57 -1.72
C VAL A 31 14.12 11.58 -1.06
N THR A 32 13.32 12.59 -1.36
CA THR A 32 11.93 12.65 -0.94
C THR A 32 11.06 11.86 -1.92
N PHE A 33 10.20 11.00 -1.39
CA PHE A 33 9.20 10.26 -2.15
C PHE A 33 7.79 10.73 -1.77
N THR A 34 6.88 10.65 -2.73
CA THR A 34 5.45 10.97 -2.56
C THR A 34 4.62 9.71 -2.36
N ILE A 35 3.39 9.86 -1.89
CA ILE A 35 2.42 8.74 -1.85
C ILE A 35 2.21 8.13 -3.24
N ASN A 36 2.22 8.93 -4.30
CA ASN A 36 2.06 8.42 -5.67
C ASN A 36 3.21 7.50 -6.10
N ASP A 37 4.44 7.76 -5.62
CA ASP A 37 5.58 6.88 -5.89
C ASP A 37 5.39 5.50 -5.23
N ILE A 38 4.81 5.48 -4.02
CA ILE A 38 4.44 4.25 -3.33
C ILE A 38 3.34 3.52 -4.10
N VAL A 39 2.28 4.23 -4.51
CA VAL A 39 1.18 3.64 -5.28
C VAL A 39 1.70 3.02 -6.57
N ASP A 40 2.58 3.70 -7.30
CA ASP A 40 3.18 3.19 -8.52
C ASP A 40 4.09 1.98 -8.28
N ALA A 41 4.87 2.00 -7.20
CA ALA A 41 5.71 0.87 -6.84
C ALA A 41 4.87 -0.38 -6.48
N VAL A 42 3.80 -0.21 -5.70
CA VAL A 42 2.88 -1.32 -5.37
C VAL A 42 2.21 -1.85 -6.63
N GLU A 43 1.67 -0.97 -7.48
CA GLU A 43 0.99 -1.36 -8.71
C GLU A 43 1.89 -2.17 -9.66
N ARG A 44 3.19 -1.84 -9.72
CA ARG A 44 4.19 -2.61 -10.49
C ARG A 44 4.46 -4.01 -9.94
N GLU A 45 4.27 -4.23 -8.64
CA GLU A 45 4.47 -5.53 -8.00
C GLU A 45 3.22 -6.44 -8.06
N LEU A 46 2.06 -5.90 -8.46
CA LEU A 46 0.85 -6.69 -8.55
C LEU A 46 0.91 -7.63 -9.77
N PRO A 47 0.50 -8.91 -9.61
CA PRO A 47 0.43 -9.83 -10.74
C PRO A 47 -0.60 -9.36 -11.77
N ALA A 48 -0.37 -9.73 -13.03
CA ALA A 48 -1.36 -9.51 -14.08
C ALA A 48 -2.69 -10.18 -13.71
N GLY A 49 -3.80 -9.45 -13.90
CA GLY A 49 -5.13 -9.93 -13.53
C GLY A 49 -5.46 -9.87 -12.04
N TYR A 50 -4.65 -9.18 -11.22
CA TYR A 50 -4.97 -8.96 -9.82
C TYR A 50 -6.38 -8.35 -9.68
N PRO A 51 -7.22 -8.90 -8.78
CA PRO A 51 -8.63 -8.56 -8.72
C PRO A 51 -8.84 -7.07 -8.43
N ALA A 52 -9.81 -6.49 -9.15
CA ALA A 52 -10.26 -5.14 -8.86
C ALA A 52 -11.03 -5.11 -7.52
N PRO A 53 -10.96 -4.00 -6.77
CA PRO A 53 -11.82 -3.82 -5.60
C PRO A 53 -13.29 -3.88 -5.99
N THR A 54 -14.11 -4.48 -5.13
CA THR A 54 -15.55 -4.65 -5.36
C THR A 54 -16.40 -3.43 -5.00
N VAL A 55 -15.82 -2.43 -4.32
CA VAL A 55 -16.53 -1.25 -3.80
C VAL A 55 -15.82 0.01 -4.29
N GLY A 56 -16.59 1.06 -4.60
CA GLY A 56 -16.29 2.26 -5.41
C GLY A 56 -14.98 3.05 -5.24
N ALA A 57 -14.01 2.59 -4.44
CA ALA A 57 -12.63 3.05 -4.48
C ALA A 57 -11.85 2.28 -5.56
N THR A 58 -10.97 2.98 -6.29
CA THR A 58 -10.03 2.29 -7.16
C THR A 58 -8.98 1.55 -6.33
N ARG A 59 -8.31 0.57 -6.93
CA ARG A 59 -7.20 -0.13 -6.27
C ARG A 59 -6.11 0.86 -5.82
N ARG A 60 -5.85 1.86 -6.66
CA ARG A 60 -4.87 2.92 -6.39
C ARG A 60 -5.29 3.78 -5.20
N ASP A 61 -6.58 4.11 -5.06
CA ASP A 61 -7.09 4.84 -3.91
C ASP A 61 -6.90 4.04 -2.62
N LEU A 62 -7.19 2.74 -2.65
CA LEU A 62 -6.98 1.85 -1.50
C LEU A 62 -5.49 1.76 -1.12
N ILE A 63 -4.60 1.58 -2.10
CA ILE A 63 -3.16 1.58 -1.86
C ILE A 63 -2.72 2.91 -1.24
N GLY A 64 -3.20 4.04 -1.77
CA GLY A 64 -2.88 5.37 -1.26
C GLY A 64 -3.32 5.56 0.19
N GLN A 65 -4.54 5.14 0.53
CA GLN A 65 -5.06 5.17 1.90
C GLN A 65 -4.21 4.29 2.84
N ILE A 66 -3.89 3.06 2.44
CA ILE A 66 -3.06 2.17 3.25
C ILE A 66 -1.65 2.76 3.45
N ALA A 67 -1.03 3.30 2.39
CA ALA A 67 0.28 3.93 2.47
C ALA A 67 0.27 5.13 3.43
N GLN A 68 -0.75 5.99 3.35
CA GLN A 68 -0.93 7.11 4.27
C GLN A 68 -1.03 6.61 5.72
N SER A 69 -1.86 5.61 5.98
CA SER A 69 -2.07 5.09 7.34
C SER A 69 -0.85 4.34 7.90
N VAL A 70 0.00 3.75 7.05
CA VAL A 70 1.28 3.14 7.47
C VAL A 70 2.28 4.23 7.86
N LEU A 71 2.37 5.31 7.09
CA LEU A 71 3.31 6.41 7.35
C LEU A 71 2.90 7.30 8.53
N SER A 72 1.61 7.40 8.82
CA SER A 72 1.09 8.14 9.96
C SER A 72 1.10 7.34 11.27
N GLU A 73 1.48 6.05 11.23
CA GLU A 73 1.34 5.10 12.34
C GLU A 73 -0.10 4.90 12.87
N GLU A 74 -1.12 5.47 12.19
CA GLU A 74 -2.54 5.38 12.59
C GLU A 74 -3.07 3.93 12.62
N LEU A 75 -2.41 3.00 11.92
CA LEU A 75 -2.74 1.56 11.97
C LEU A 75 -2.24 0.86 13.24
N TYR A 76 -1.27 1.45 13.94
CA TYR A 76 -0.61 0.88 15.12
C TYR A 76 -0.98 1.59 16.42
N GLU A 77 -1.60 2.78 16.34
CA GLU A 77 -2.18 3.48 17.49
C GLU A 77 -3.54 2.88 17.90
N ASN A 78 -3.51 1.67 18.47
CA ASN A 78 -4.56 1.19 19.36
C ASN A 78 -3.92 0.92 20.73
N PRO A 79 -4.29 1.67 21.80
CA PRO A 79 -3.74 1.46 23.14
C PRO A 79 -4.13 0.11 23.76
#